data_AF-R8BCL9-F1
#
_entry.id   AF-R8BCL9-F1
#
_cell.length_a   1.000
_cell.length_b   1.000
_cell.length_c   1.000
_cell.angle_alpha   90.00
_cell.angle_beta   90.00
_cell.angle_gamma   90.00
#
_symmetry.space_group_name_H-M   'P 1'
#
loop_
_entity.id
_entity.type
_entity.pdbx_description
1 polymer ?
#
loop_
_entity_poly.entity_id
_entity_poly.type
_entity_poly.pdbx_seq_one_letter_code
_entity_poly.pdbx_strand_id
1 'polypeptide(L)'
;MSATLRKATRGLITSVIQGNDLVPFLSLGVLHDFQAVALAFKSDNDAAKQETRQRVWTAFQAALADKWYNSPSAKSSPDKDEQWAFAAYKTLRASMMSEKLMPPGEVFVVETTSVLRRDAFMRSAEDHLGRPAKRIVLKYVKDVEARFREVRFGTSMLTDHAPPKYEAALKGLKLGVVESGQ
;
A
#
# COMPACT_ATOMS: atom_id res chain seq x y z
N MET A 1 9.26 -8.51 -12.80
CA MET A 1 10.53 -8.45 -13.56
C MET A 1 11.70 -8.38 -12.56
N SER A 2 12.88 -8.93 -12.88
CA SER A 2 14.07 -8.77 -12.02
C SER A 2 14.54 -7.32 -11.99
N ALA A 3 15.27 -6.93 -10.93
CA ALA A 3 15.78 -5.58 -10.77
C ALA A 3 16.68 -5.13 -11.93
N THR A 4 17.52 -6.03 -12.43
CA THR A 4 18.42 -5.78 -13.56
C THR A 4 17.65 -5.53 -14.86
N LEU A 5 16.66 -6.36 -15.16
CA LEU A 5 15.84 -6.24 -16.36
C LEU A 5 14.95 -4.99 -16.33
N ARG A 6 14.47 -4.59 -15.15
CA ARG A 6 13.77 -3.30 -14.98
C ARG A 6 14.66 -2.13 -15.35
N LYS A 7 15.91 -2.11 -14.87
CA LYS A 7 16.87 -1.04 -15.18
C LYS A 7 17.16 -0.97 -16.68
N ALA A 8 17.29 -2.13 -17.34
CA ALA A 8 17.49 -2.20 -18.79
C ALA A 8 16.28 -1.69 -19.60
N THR A 9 15.05 -1.88 -19.10
CA THR A 9 13.80 -1.51 -19.79
C THR A 9 13.30 -0.10 -19.49
N ARG A 10 14.07 0.71 -18.73
CA ARG A 10 13.66 2.06 -18.29
C ARG A 10 13.28 3.00 -19.44
N GLY A 11 13.96 2.93 -20.59
CA GLY A 11 13.63 3.77 -21.76
C GLY A 11 12.54 3.20 -22.66
N LEU A 12 12.09 1.96 -22.43
CA LEU A 12 11.19 1.23 -23.32
C LEU A 12 9.78 1.11 -22.75
N ILE A 13 9.67 0.90 -21.43
CA ILE A 13 8.41 0.58 -20.78
C ILE A 13 8.12 1.61 -19.69
N THR A 14 6.91 2.16 -19.70
CA THR A 14 6.39 3.01 -18.63
C THR A 14 5.23 2.29 -17.95
N SER A 15 5.42 1.93 -16.68
CA SER A 15 4.40 1.32 -15.83
C SER A 15 3.69 2.39 -15.01
N VAL A 16 2.37 2.43 -15.10
CA VAL A 16 1.52 3.30 -14.27
C VAL A 16 0.71 2.43 -13.31
N ILE A 17 0.66 2.81 -12.04
CA ILE A 17 -0.04 2.07 -10.99
C ILE A 17 -1.07 2.99 -10.34
N GLN A 18 -2.30 2.49 -10.18
CA GLN A 18 -3.41 3.24 -9.63
C GLN A 18 -3.52 3.02 -8.12
N GLY A 19 -3.55 4.12 -7.36
CA GLY A 19 -3.92 4.11 -5.94
C GLY A 19 -3.18 3.06 -5.10
N ASN A 20 -3.97 2.18 -4.48
CA ASN A 20 -3.47 1.11 -3.61
C ASN A 20 -3.44 -0.27 -4.30
N ASP A 21 -3.37 -0.32 -5.63
CA ASP A 21 -3.37 -1.57 -6.40
C ASP A 21 -2.36 -2.59 -5.85
N LEU A 22 -2.87 -3.75 -5.47
CA LEU A 22 -2.11 -4.85 -4.89
C LEU A 22 -1.31 -5.65 -5.93
N VAL A 23 -1.81 -5.74 -7.16
CA VAL A 23 -1.30 -6.65 -8.19
C VAL A 23 0.19 -6.43 -8.51
N PRO A 24 0.70 -5.18 -8.60
CA PRO A 24 2.13 -4.92 -8.82
C PRO A 24 3.07 -5.45 -7.74
N PHE A 25 2.55 -5.77 -6.55
CA PHE A 25 3.32 -6.34 -5.44
C PHE A 25 3.32 -7.87 -5.44
N LEU A 26 2.41 -8.50 -6.18
CA LEU A 26 2.27 -9.96 -6.18
C LEU A 26 3.40 -10.59 -6.98
N SER A 27 4.21 -11.40 -6.31
CA SER A 27 5.28 -12.16 -6.92
C SER A 27 5.50 -13.49 -6.20
N LEU A 28 6.11 -14.45 -6.89
CA LEU A 28 6.50 -15.73 -6.28
C LEU A 28 7.41 -15.52 -5.06
N GLY A 29 8.27 -14.49 -5.08
CA GLY A 29 9.08 -14.12 -3.92
C GLY A 29 8.25 -13.76 -2.69
N VAL A 30 7.12 -13.05 -2.86
CA VAL A 30 6.21 -12.77 -1.75
C VAL A 30 5.59 -14.06 -1.18
N LEU A 31 5.25 -15.02 -2.04
CA LEU A 31 4.74 -16.33 -1.59
C LEU A 31 5.81 -17.12 -0.83
N HIS A 32 7.06 -17.14 -1.33
CA HIS A 32 8.19 -17.77 -0.63
C HIS A 32 8.48 -17.12 0.72
N ASP A 33 8.37 -15.79 0.80
CA ASP A 33 8.50 -15.06 2.06
C ASP A 33 7.42 -15.45 3.06
N PHE A 34 6.15 -15.52 2.64
CA PHE A 34 5.07 -15.99 3.50
C PHE A 34 5.25 -17.44 3.92
N GLN A 35 5.70 -18.29 3.00
CA GLN A 35 6.02 -19.68 3.31
C GLN A 35 7.14 -19.78 4.34
N ALA A 36 8.24 -19.05 4.17
CA ALA A 36 9.36 -19.02 5.10
C ALA A 36 8.94 -18.53 6.50
N VAL A 37 8.10 -17.49 6.55
CA VAL A 37 7.52 -16.98 7.81
C VAL A 37 6.64 -18.04 8.47
N ALA A 38 5.74 -18.68 7.72
CA ALA A 38 4.88 -19.74 8.25
C ALA A 38 5.69 -20.94 8.74
N LEU A 39 6.77 -21.30 8.02
CA LEU A 39 7.69 -22.37 8.41
C LEU A 39 8.43 -22.01 9.70
N ALA A 40 8.96 -20.79 9.80
CA ALA A 40 9.62 -20.29 11.00
C ALA A 40 8.68 -20.32 12.21
N PHE A 41 7.43 -19.88 12.03
CA PHE A 41 6.41 -20.01 13.07
C PHE A 41 6.13 -21.47 13.42
N LYS A 42 6.04 -22.38 12.45
CA LYS A 42 5.79 -23.81 12.69
C LYS A 42 6.92 -24.48 13.46
N SER A 43 8.18 -24.21 13.09
CA SER A 43 9.36 -24.81 13.70
C SER A 43 9.72 -24.23 15.06
N ASP A 44 9.25 -23.02 15.39
CA ASP A 44 9.43 -22.41 16.72
C ASP A 44 8.46 -23.04 17.74
N ASN A 45 8.71 -24.31 18.08
CA ASN A 45 7.82 -25.18 18.86
C ASN A 45 8.30 -25.40 20.31
N ASP A 46 8.93 -24.39 20.91
CA ASP A 46 9.34 -24.43 22.31
C ASP A 46 8.11 -24.42 23.23
N ALA A 47 8.01 -25.37 24.17
CA ALA A 47 6.81 -25.61 24.98
C ALA A 47 6.39 -24.40 25.85
N ALA A 48 7.35 -23.52 26.21
CA ALA A 48 7.10 -22.28 26.94
C ALA A 48 6.38 -21.19 26.10
N LYS A 49 6.31 -21.35 24.78
CA LYS A 49 5.78 -20.33 23.85
C LYS A 49 4.35 -20.57 23.39
N GLN A 50 3.70 -21.68 23.78
CA GLN A 50 2.32 -21.96 23.36
C GLN A 50 1.31 -20.95 23.93
N GLU A 51 1.49 -20.53 25.19
CA GLU A 51 0.67 -19.48 25.80
C GLU A 51 0.87 -18.13 25.10
N THR A 52 2.11 -17.80 24.72
CA THR A 52 2.40 -16.60 23.93
C THR A 52 1.80 -16.67 22.53
N ARG A 53 1.81 -17.84 21.86
CA ARG A 53 1.17 -18.03 20.55
C ARG A 53 -0.33 -17.79 20.58
N GLN A 54 -1.05 -18.28 21.59
CA GLN A 54 -2.48 -18.04 21.72
C GLN A 54 -2.77 -16.54 21.90
N ARG A 55 -2.01 -15.84 22.76
CA ARG A 55 -2.15 -14.39 22.95
C ARG A 55 -1.85 -13.59 21.68
N VAL A 56 -0.87 -14.04 20.89
CA VAL A 56 -0.52 -13.41 19.61
C VAL A 56 -1.57 -13.69 18.53
N TRP A 57 -2.09 -14.91 18.47
CA TRP A 57 -3.16 -15.28 17.55
C TRP A 57 -4.44 -14.50 17.84
N THR A 58 -4.81 -14.36 19.11
CA THR A 58 -5.97 -13.55 19.51
C THR A 58 -5.76 -12.06 19.25
N ALA A 59 -4.57 -11.51 19.52
CA ALA A 59 -4.24 -10.13 19.20
C ALA A 59 -4.23 -9.86 17.68
N PHE A 60 -3.72 -10.80 16.88
CA PHE A 60 -3.75 -10.71 15.42
C PHE A 60 -5.18 -10.78 14.89
N GLN A 61 -6.00 -11.71 15.39
CA GLN A 61 -7.40 -11.86 15.00
C GLN A 61 -8.21 -10.61 15.37
N ALA A 62 -7.98 -10.03 16.55
CA ALA A 62 -8.58 -8.77 16.97
C ALA A 62 -8.15 -7.60 16.08
N ALA A 63 -6.85 -7.44 15.81
CA ALA A 63 -6.35 -6.38 14.94
C ALA A 63 -6.83 -6.50 13.48
N LEU A 64 -7.02 -7.72 12.99
CA LEU A 64 -7.60 -7.98 11.67
C LEU A 64 -9.09 -7.64 11.66
N ALA A 65 -9.84 -8.04 12.70
CA ALA A 65 -11.25 -7.72 12.86
C ALA A 65 -11.48 -6.21 12.97
N ASP A 66 -10.70 -5.49 13.78
CA ASP A 66 -10.82 -4.04 13.92
C ASP A 66 -10.60 -3.29 12.61
N LYS A 67 -9.61 -3.71 11.82
CA LYS A 67 -9.35 -3.14 10.48
C LYS A 67 -10.44 -3.45 9.47
N TRP A 68 -11.16 -4.57 9.62
CA TRP A 68 -12.24 -4.96 8.72
C TRP A 68 -13.59 -4.36 9.10
N TYR A 69 -13.87 -4.24 10.40
CA TYR A 69 -15.12 -3.70 10.92
C TYR A 69 -15.08 -2.19 11.19
N ASN A 70 -13.92 -1.54 11.00
CA ASN A 70 -13.73 -0.09 11.19
C ASN A 70 -14.28 0.41 12.55
N SER A 71 -14.14 -0.43 13.59
CA SER A 71 -14.64 -0.17 14.93
C SER A 71 -13.57 0.56 15.75
N PRO A 72 -13.85 1.75 16.32
CA PRO A 72 -12.89 2.45 17.15
C PRO A 72 -13.08 2.00 18.60
N SER A 73 -12.35 0.97 19.08
CA SER A 73 -12.36 0.70 20.52
C SER A 73 -11.13 -0.02 21.07
N ALA A 74 -10.73 0.49 22.25
CA ALA A 74 -9.79 -0.05 23.24
C ALA A 74 -8.28 0.02 22.91
N LYS A 75 -7.70 1.21 23.14
CA LYS A 75 -6.27 1.36 23.41
C LYS A 75 -5.91 0.55 24.67
N SER A 76 -5.30 -0.62 24.50
CA SER A 76 -4.54 -1.27 25.58
C SER A 76 -3.26 -0.47 25.85
N SER A 77 -2.68 -0.64 27.04
CA SER A 77 -1.48 0.04 27.52
C SER A 77 -0.36 0.01 26.47
N PRO A 78 0.06 1.15 25.90
CA PRO A 78 0.74 1.17 24.59
C PRO A 78 2.18 0.68 24.63
N ASP A 79 2.93 0.82 25.72
CA ASP A 79 4.39 0.74 25.59
C ASP A 79 4.98 -0.67 25.42
N LYS A 80 4.51 -1.67 26.18
CA LYS A 80 5.17 -3.00 26.18
C LYS A 80 4.72 -3.88 25.01
N ASP A 81 3.44 -3.84 24.68
CA ASP A 81 2.87 -4.64 23.60
C ASP A 81 3.33 -4.10 22.23
N GLU A 82 3.44 -2.78 22.08
CA GLU A 82 3.97 -2.15 20.86
C GLU A 82 5.46 -2.46 20.64
N GLN A 83 6.28 -2.43 21.71
CA GLN A 83 7.72 -2.75 21.61
C GLN A 83 7.94 -4.20 21.17
N TRP A 84 7.20 -5.15 21.76
CA TRP A 84 7.24 -6.54 21.33
C TRP A 84 6.75 -6.72 19.89
N ALA A 85 5.62 -6.11 19.53
CA ALA A 85 5.05 -6.23 18.18
C ALA A 85 6.01 -5.65 17.11
N PHE A 86 6.69 -4.54 17.43
CA PHE A 86 7.68 -3.94 16.56
C PHE A 86 8.94 -4.81 16.42
N ALA A 87 9.41 -5.43 17.50
CA ALA A 87 10.52 -6.38 17.46
C ALA A 87 10.16 -7.62 16.61
N ALA A 88 8.97 -8.19 16.82
CA ALA A 88 8.45 -9.29 16.02
C ALA A 88 8.34 -8.91 14.54
N TYR A 89 7.79 -7.73 14.24
CA TYR A 89 7.71 -7.20 12.88
C TYR A 89 9.08 -7.07 12.21
N LYS A 90 10.10 -6.56 12.93
CA LYS A 90 11.48 -6.47 12.40
C LYS A 90 12.06 -7.84 12.09
N THR A 91 11.87 -8.81 12.98
CA THR A 91 12.36 -10.19 12.77
C THR A 91 11.69 -10.83 11.57
N LEU A 92 10.37 -10.67 11.43
CA LEU A 92 9.63 -11.16 10.25
C LEU A 92 10.09 -10.45 8.98
N ARG A 93 10.27 -9.13 9.02
CA ARG A 93 10.79 -8.37 7.87
C ARG A 93 12.19 -8.83 7.47
N ALA A 94 13.01 -9.25 8.42
CA ALA A 94 14.34 -9.79 8.15
C ALA A 94 14.32 -11.20 7.50
N SER A 95 13.25 -11.97 7.66
CA SER A 95 13.08 -13.26 6.98
C SER A 95 12.47 -13.15 5.58
N MET A 96 11.82 -12.03 5.24
CA MET A 96 11.16 -11.78 3.94
C MET A 96 12.13 -11.26 2.84
N MET A 97 13.22 -11.99 2.59
CA MET A 97 14.33 -11.56 1.71
C MET A 97 14.30 -12.20 0.31
N SER A 98 13.25 -12.91 -0.07
CA SER A 98 13.18 -13.55 -1.39
C SER A 98 13.18 -12.53 -2.53
N GLU A 99 13.67 -12.94 -3.70
CA GLU A 99 13.65 -12.09 -4.89
C GLU A 99 12.21 -11.82 -5.36
N LYS A 100 11.83 -10.54 -5.39
CA LYS A 100 10.49 -10.10 -5.76
C LYS A 100 10.47 -9.54 -7.17
N LEU A 101 9.40 -9.85 -7.87
CA LEU A 101 9.15 -9.27 -9.19
C LEU A 101 8.71 -7.82 -9.00
N MET A 102 9.38 -6.93 -9.70
CA MET A 102 9.06 -5.50 -9.72
C MET A 102 8.34 -5.15 -11.04
N PRO A 103 7.54 -4.06 -11.05
CA PRO A 103 7.01 -3.49 -12.29
C PRO A 103 8.14 -3.11 -13.25
N PRO A 104 7.95 -3.30 -14.57
CA PRO A 104 8.98 -3.02 -15.57
C PRO A 104 9.20 -1.52 -15.81
N GLY A 105 10.41 -1.17 -16.24
CA GLY A 105 10.77 0.18 -16.69
C GLY A 105 10.59 1.32 -15.69
N GLU A 106 10.08 2.47 -16.16
CA GLU A 106 9.78 3.63 -15.32
C GLU A 106 8.43 3.49 -14.63
N VAL A 107 8.39 3.74 -13.32
CA VAL A 107 7.20 3.49 -12.52
C VAL A 107 6.63 4.79 -11.98
N PHE A 108 5.35 5.01 -12.29
CA PHE A 108 4.57 6.11 -11.76
C PHE A 108 3.39 5.58 -10.95
N VAL A 109 3.05 6.27 -9.87
CA VAL A 109 1.87 5.99 -9.05
C VAL A 109 0.91 7.16 -9.15
N VAL A 110 -0.33 6.89 -9.52
CA VAL A 110 -1.41 7.88 -9.57
C VAL A 110 -2.24 7.76 -8.30
N GLU A 111 -2.24 8.79 -7.48
CA GLU A 111 -3.07 8.85 -6.28
C GLU A 111 -4.25 9.80 -6.50
N THR A 112 -5.46 9.29 -6.30
CA THR A 112 -6.69 10.08 -6.37
C THR A 112 -7.28 10.24 -4.97
N THR A 113 -7.41 11.48 -4.51
CA THR A 113 -8.02 11.82 -3.23
C THR A 113 -9.23 12.73 -3.44
N SER A 114 -10.35 12.44 -2.77
CA SER A 114 -11.49 13.37 -2.71
C SER A 114 -11.10 14.57 -1.86
N VAL A 115 -11.27 15.77 -2.40
CA VAL A 115 -10.98 17.03 -1.72
C VAL A 115 -12.15 17.97 -1.89
N LEU A 116 -12.31 18.92 -0.97
CA LEU A 116 -13.21 20.05 -1.19
C LEU A 116 -12.46 21.15 -1.92
N ARG A 117 -13.16 21.82 -2.84
CA ARG A 117 -12.66 22.96 -3.58
C ARG A 117 -12.18 24.08 -2.66
N ARG A 118 -10.94 24.57 -2.86
CA ARG A 118 -10.34 25.66 -2.06
C ARG A 118 -10.85 27.06 -2.47
N ASP A 119 -11.35 27.19 -3.70
CA ASP A 119 -12.03 28.36 -4.25
C ASP A 119 -13.29 28.75 -3.48
N ALA A 120 -13.75 27.90 -2.56
CA ALA A 120 -14.75 28.24 -1.54
C ALA A 120 -14.40 29.51 -0.73
N PHE A 121 -13.12 29.77 -0.43
CA PHE A 121 -12.76 30.86 0.50
C PHE A 121 -12.19 32.14 -0.16
N MET A 122 -11.97 32.14 -1.49
CA MET A 122 -11.28 33.26 -2.18
C MET A 122 -12.15 34.09 -3.11
N ARG A 123 -13.39 33.68 -3.40
CA ARG A 123 -14.33 34.48 -4.22
C ARG A 123 -15.55 34.83 -3.39
N SER A 124 -15.78 36.13 -3.20
CA SER A 124 -17.08 36.65 -2.74
C SER A 124 -18.12 36.32 -3.81
N ALA A 125 -18.77 35.17 -3.69
CA ALA A 125 -19.93 34.77 -4.47
C ALA A 125 -20.64 33.63 -3.73
N GLU A 126 -21.88 33.87 -3.34
CA GLU A 126 -22.71 33.10 -2.40
C GLU A 126 -23.09 31.65 -2.78
N ASP A 127 -22.54 31.02 -3.82
CA ASP A 127 -23.14 29.76 -4.33
C ASP A 127 -22.26 28.50 -4.39
N HIS A 128 -20.96 28.55 -4.05
CA HIS A 128 -20.04 27.42 -4.38
C HIS A 128 -19.16 26.89 -3.22
N LEU A 129 -19.49 27.19 -1.96
CA LEU A 129 -18.81 26.57 -0.82
C LEU A 129 -19.04 25.04 -0.81
N GLY A 130 -17.97 24.23 -0.79
CA GLY A 130 -18.08 22.80 -0.51
C GLY A 130 -18.39 21.86 -1.68
N ARG A 131 -18.26 22.29 -2.95
CA ARG A 131 -18.41 21.35 -4.08
C ARG A 131 -17.35 20.24 -4.02
N PRO A 132 -17.73 18.95 -4.11
CA PRO A 132 -16.77 17.86 -4.12
C PRO A 132 -15.85 17.96 -5.33
N ALA A 133 -14.55 17.84 -5.10
CA ALA A 133 -13.52 17.81 -6.12
C ALA A 133 -12.63 16.58 -5.93
N LYS A 134 -11.80 16.31 -6.94
CA LYS A 134 -10.82 15.23 -6.91
C LYS A 134 -9.44 15.84 -7.14
N ARG A 135 -8.52 15.58 -6.24
CA ARG A 135 -7.10 15.87 -6.42
C ARG A 135 -6.43 14.60 -6.90
N ILE A 136 -5.80 14.69 -8.07
CA ILE A 136 -5.06 13.59 -8.69
C ILE A 136 -3.59 14.00 -8.69
N VAL A 137 -2.73 13.12 -8.17
CA VAL A 137 -1.29 13.36 -8.07
C VAL A 137 -0.57 12.21 -8.78
N LEU A 138 0.26 12.56 -9.77
CA LEU A 138 1.20 11.63 -10.38
C LEU A 138 2.52 11.69 -9.60
N LYS A 139 2.98 10.55 -9.08
CA LYS A 139 4.24 10.43 -8.34
C LYS A 139 5.20 9.53 -9.09
N TYR A 140 6.41 10.03 -9.33
CA TYR A 140 7.50 9.21 -9.84
C TYR A 140 8.15 8.39 -8.71
N VAL A 141 8.32 7.08 -8.93
CA VAL A 141 8.95 6.18 -7.97
C VAL A 141 10.45 6.06 -8.27
N LYS A 142 11.27 6.77 -7.49
CA LYS A 142 12.75 6.71 -7.61
C LYS A 142 13.29 5.32 -7.29
N ASP A 143 12.89 4.79 -6.13
CA ASP A 143 13.31 3.47 -5.66
C ASP A 143 12.13 2.48 -5.75
N VAL A 144 12.07 1.78 -6.89
CA VAL A 144 11.05 0.76 -7.17
C VAL A 144 11.27 -0.47 -6.30
N GLU A 145 12.52 -0.86 -6.09
CA GLU A 145 12.84 -2.07 -5.34
C GLU A 145 12.41 -1.93 -3.88
N ALA A 146 12.73 -0.81 -3.23
CA ALA A 146 12.25 -0.53 -1.88
C ALA A 146 10.72 -0.35 -1.81
N ARG A 147 10.10 0.24 -2.85
CA ARG A 147 8.64 0.48 -2.90
C ARG A 147 7.86 -0.83 -2.94
N PHE A 148 8.24 -1.77 -3.80
CA PHE A 148 7.50 -3.01 -4.08
C PHE A 148 8.05 -4.23 -3.33
N ARG A 149 9.06 -4.03 -2.45
CA ARG A 149 9.56 -5.09 -1.55
C ARG A 149 8.50 -5.63 -0.60
N GLU A 150 7.53 -4.81 -0.22
CA GLU A 150 6.50 -5.19 0.74
C GLU A 150 5.11 -4.81 0.23
N VAL A 151 4.17 -5.73 0.44
CA VAL A 151 2.76 -5.52 0.14
C VAL A 151 2.22 -4.37 1.00
N ARG A 152 1.52 -3.44 0.36
CA ARG A 152 0.81 -2.36 1.05
C ARG A 152 -0.68 -2.65 1.03
N PHE A 153 -1.26 -2.74 2.22
CA PHE A 153 -2.70 -2.97 2.37
C PHE A 153 -3.44 -1.63 2.36
N GLY A 154 -4.46 -1.55 1.52
CA GLY A 154 -5.36 -0.41 1.43
C GLY A 154 -6.79 -0.88 1.20
N THR A 155 -7.77 -0.04 1.56
CA THR A 155 -9.20 -0.39 1.48
C THR A 155 -9.68 -0.68 0.06
N SER A 156 -9.04 -0.09 -0.94
CA SER A 156 -9.35 -0.24 -2.37
C SER A 156 -8.36 -1.13 -3.14
N MET A 157 -7.50 -1.89 -2.45
CA MET A 157 -6.34 -2.52 -3.09
C MET A 157 -6.66 -3.52 -4.20
N LEU A 158 -7.82 -4.20 -4.13
CA LEU A 158 -8.29 -5.12 -5.16
C LEU A 158 -9.09 -4.42 -6.26
N THR A 159 -9.83 -3.37 -5.90
CA THR A 159 -10.71 -2.65 -6.82
C THR A 159 -9.97 -1.60 -7.63
N ASP A 160 -8.86 -1.07 -7.13
CA ASP A 160 -7.99 -0.10 -7.82
C ASP A 160 -7.28 -0.73 -9.04
N HIS A 161 -7.17 -2.05 -9.11
CA HIS A 161 -6.65 -2.75 -10.29
C HIS A 161 -7.61 -2.70 -11.50
N ALA A 162 -8.89 -2.40 -11.28
CA ALA A 162 -9.89 -2.45 -12.33
C ALA A 162 -9.57 -1.44 -13.45
N PRO A 163 -9.59 -1.83 -14.74
CA PRO A 163 -9.26 -0.94 -15.85
C PRO A 163 -10.01 0.42 -15.84
N PRO A 164 -11.32 0.48 -15.49
CA PRO A 164 -12.03 1.76 -15.42
C PRO A 164 -11.44 2.76 -14.42
N LYS A 165 -10.77 2.29 -13.35
CA LYS A 165 -10.13 3.14 -12.36
C LYS A 165 -8.88 3.81 -12.93
N TYR A 166 -8.09 3.06 -13.69
CA TYR A 166 -6.93 3.59 -14.41
C TYR A 166 -7.35 4.66 -15.43
N GLU A 167 -8.36 4.35 -16.25
CA GLU A 167 -8.88 5.29 -17.25
C GLU A 167 -9.40 6.57 -16.61
N ALA A 168 -10.18 6.46 -15.52
CA ALA A 168 -10.72 7.61 -14.82
C ALA A 168 -9.62 8.50 -14.22
N ALA A 169 -8.57 7.90 -13.65
CA ALA A 169 -7.47 8.64 -13.05
C ALA A 169 -6.61 9.34 -14.10
N LEU A 170 -6.29 8.66 -15.20
CA LEU A 170 -5.54 9.23 -16.32
C LEU A 170 -6.32 10.33 -17.05
N LYS A 171 -7.63 10.14 -17.25
CA LYS A 171 -8.50 11.18 -17.82
C LYS A 171 -8.53 12.42 -16.93
N GLY A 172 -8.64 12.25 -15.62
CA GLY A 172 -8.61 13.36 -14.68
C GLY A 172 -7.26 14.08 -14.65
N LEU A 173 -6.15 13.35 -14.77
CA LEU A 173 -4.81 13.94 -14.89
C LEU A 173 -4.68 14.76 -16.18
N LYS A 174 -5.15 14.23 -17.32
CA LYS A 174 -5.15 14.92 -18.60
C LYS A 174 -5.91 16.25 -18.53
N LEU A 175 -7.11 16.25 -17.93
CA LEU A 175 -7.91 17.46 -17.78
C LEU A 175 -7.18 18.54 -16.95
N GLY A 176 -6.58 18.16 -15.82
CA GLY A 176 -5.88 19.12 -14.95
C GLY A 176 -4.62 19.74 -15.56
N VAL A 177 -3.90 19.00 -16.42
CA VAL A 177 -2.70 19.51 -17.12
C VAL A 177 -3.07 20.45 -18.28
N VAL A 178 -4.15 20.16 -19.00
CA VAL A 178 -4.55 20.98 -20.17
C VAL A 178 -5.13 22.34 -19.75
N GLU A 179 -5.91 22.39 -18.67
CA GLU A 179 -6.49 23.65 -18.17
C GLU A 179 -5.47 24.59 -17.51
N SER A 180 -4.31 24.09 -17.09
CA SER A 180 -3.25 24.91 -16.46
C SER A 180 -2.23 25.49 -17.46
N GLY A 181 -2.35 25.16 -18.74
CA GLY A 181 -1.48 25.62 -19.82
C GLY A 181 -2.11 26.65 -20.76
N GLN A 182 -3.29 27.20 -20.44
CA GLN A 182 -3.94 28.32 -21.14
C GLN A 182 -4.05 29.55 -20.25
#